data_AF-A0A925VY65-F1
#
_entry.id   AF-A0A925VY65-F1
#
_cell.length_a   1.000
_cell.length_b   1.000
_cell.length_c   1.000
_cell.angle_alpha   90.00
_cell.angle_beta   90.00
_cell.angle_gamma   90.00
#
_symmetry.space_group_name_H-M   'P 1'
#
loop_
_entity.id
_entity.type
_entity.pdbx_description
1 polymer ?
#
loop_
_entity_poly.entity_id
_entity_poly.type
_entity_poly.pdbx_seq_one_letter_code
_entity_poly.pdbx_strand_id
1 'polypeptide(L)'
;MSFILPLLLAGALASPATSFNSNVDDKIPRVRRVTIDTAAHRRVVADLVVRAKVAAEGGSLNEARAQLLVANMMMRESGGLETVPVYNLVHINYALDRYVEAADLLIELSEEALKKGNPTLAATAAVDAAELYMLGERRPQAVESVVRVRKLINDARVSDTVRDVLRKRLG
;
A
#
# COMPACT_ATOMS: atom_id res chain seq x y z
N MET A 1 9.54 13.03 -68.75
CA MET A 1 8.52 11.99 -68.51
C MET A 1 7.31 12.67 -67.90
N SER A 2 6.23 12.74 -68.67
CA SER A 2 4.98 13.44 -68.34
C SER A 2 4.16 12.64 -67.31
N PHE A 3 3.62 13.31 -66.30
CA PHE A 3 2.58 12.76 -65.44
C PHE A 3 1.25 13.48 -65.71
N ILE A 4 0.29 12.68 -66.17
CA ILE A 4 -1.08 13.04 -66.51
C ILE A 4 -1.95 12.83 -65.25
N LEU A 5 -2.63 13.90 -64.80
CA LEU A 5 -3.88 13.84 -64.01
C LEU A 5 -5.02 13.33 -64.93
N PRO A 6 -6.16 12.72 -64.48
CA PRO A 6 -7.03 13.34 -63.46
C PRO A 6 -7.96 12.41 -62.63
N LEU A 7 -8.53 13.03 -61.59
CA LEU A 7 -9.94 13.03 -61.13
C LEU A 7 -10.97 12.11 -61.84
N LEU A 8 -11.82 11.44 -61.05
CA LEU A 8 -13.27 11.12 -61.24
C LEU A 8 -13.61 9.91 -60.34
N LEU A 9 -14.81 9.67 -59.81
CA LEU A 9 -16.05 10.40 -59.58
C LEU A 9 -17.01 9.37 -58.95
N ALA A 10 -17.73 9.82 -57.92
CA ALA A 10 -19.06 9.43 -57.45
C ALA A 10 -19.68 8.03 -57.70
N GLY A 11 -20.37 7.58 -56.64
CA GLY A 11 -21.67 6.92 -56.71
C GLY A 11 -21.61 5.40 -56.92
N ALA A 12 -22.52 4.59 -56.40
CA ALA A 12 -23.74 4.83 -55.65
C ALA A 12 -24.17 3.48 -55.05
N LEU A 13 -24.98 3.55 -53.98
CA LEU A 13 -26.12 2.68 -53.69
C LEU A 13 -25.94 1.14 -53.78
N ALA A 14 -26.07 0.47 -52.64
CA ALA A 14 -27.17 -0.47 -52.39
C ALA A 14 -27.05 -1.10 -51.00
N SER A 15 -28.07 -0.89 -50.17
CA SER A 15 -28.53 -1.94 -49.26
C SER A 15 -29.63 -2.71 -50.00
N PRO A 16 -29.79 -4.01 -49.74
CA PRO A 16 -30.89 -4.38 -48.86
C PRO A 16 -30.57 -5.51 -47.88
N ALA A 17 -31.42 -5.52 -46.86
CA ALA A 17 -31.46 -6.44 -45.73
C ALA A 17 -31.71 -7.91 -46.12
N THR A 18 -31.26 -8.83 -45.26
CA THR A 18 -32.18 -9.77 -44.60
C THR A 18 -31.53 -10.38 -43.37
N SER A 19 -32.34 -10.43 -42.31
CA SER A 19 -32.05 -11.01 -41.02
C SER A 19 -31.89 -12.53 -41.09
N PHE A 20 -30.97 -13.08 -40.30
CA PHE A 20 -31.22 -14.34 -39.61
C PHE A 20 -30.93 -14.13 -38.13
N ASN A 21 -32.01 -14.11 -37.35
CA ASN A 21 -31.98 -14.20 -35.91
C ASN A 21 -32.08 -15.69 -35.56
N SER A 22 -31.06 -16.23 -34.92
CA SER A 22 -31.18 -17.46 -34.15
C SER A 22 -30.38 -17.30 -32.86
N ASN A 23 -31.10 -16.87 -31.82
CA ASN A 23 -30.86 -17.15 -30.41
C ASN A 23 -29.62 -18.02 -30.12
N VAL A 24 -28.53 -17.38 -29.73
CA VAL A 24 -27.60 -17.94 -28.76
C VAL A 24 -27.38 -16.87 -27.71
N ASP A 25 -27.98 -17.11 -26.56
CA ASP A 25 -27.91 -16.34 -25.32
C ASP A 25 -26.48 -16.40 -24.78
N ASP A 26 -25.57 -15.65 -25.40
CA ASP A 26 -24.19 -15.52 -24.93
C ASP A 26 -24.13 -14.34 -23.94
N LYS A 27 -24.73 -14.57 -22.76
CA LYS A 27 -24.49 -13.74 -21.58
C LYS A 27 -23.04 -13.94 -21.15
N ILE A 28 -22.13 -13.21 -21.78
CA ILE A 28 -20.82 -12.92 -21.20
C ILE A 28 -21.12 -12.33 -19.82
N PRO A 29 -20.74 -12.99 -18.71
CA PRO A 29 -20.95 -12.41 -17.40
C PRO A 29 -20.10 -11.15 -17.35
N ARG A 30 -20.75 -9.99 -17.39
CA ARG A 30 -20.14 -8.72 -17.04
C ARG A 30 -19.52 -8.95 -15.67
N VAL A 31 -18.19 -9.05 -15.64
CA VAL A 31 -17.41 -9.03 -14.41
C VAL A 31 -17.87 -7.79 -13.66
N ARG A 32 -18.73 -8.00 -12.64
CA ARG A 32 -19.08 -6.95 -11.69
C ARG A 32 -17.73 -6.54 -11.10
N ARG A 33 -17.20 -5.40 -11.54
CA ARG A 33 -16.23 -4.66 -10.73
C ARG A 33 -16.93 -4.48 -9.39
N VAL A 34 -16.54 -5.27 -8.41
CA VAL A 34 -16.87 -5.01 -7.02
C VAL A 34 -16.17 -3.69 -6.74
N THR A 35 -16.90 -2.59 -6.90
CA THR A 35 -16.51 -1.32 -6.34
C THR A 35 -16.52 -1.53 -4.84
N ILE A 36 -15.35 -1.87 -4.29
CA ILE A 36 -15.10 -1.86 -2.86
C ILE A 36 -15.50 -0.45 -2.43
N ASP A 37 -16.58 -0.34 -1.65
CA ASP A 37 -16.99 0.94 -1.10
C ASP A 37 -15.92 1.37 -0.11
N THR A 38 -15.00 2.20 -0.60
CA THR A 38 -13.83 2.69 0.13
C THR A 38 -14.24 3.54 1.33
N ALA A 39 -15.47 4.08 1.36
CA ALA A 39 -15.99 4.80 2.52
C ALA A 39 -16.48 3.84 3.61
N ALA A 40 -17.20 2.78 3.22
CA ALA A 40 -17.61 1.74 4.16
C ALA A 40 -16.40 1.02 4.79
N HIS A 41 -15.37 0.69 3.99
CA HIS A 41 -14.15 0.05 4.50
C HIS A 41 -13.44 0.93 5.53
N ARG A 42 -13.28 2.23 5.25
CA ARG A 42 -12.65 3.17 6.19
C ARG A 42 -13.41 3.29 7.52
N ARG A 43 -14.75 3.22 7.50
CA ARG A 43 -15.55 3.22 8.74
C ARG A 43 -15.33 1.96 9.56
N VAL A 44 -15.33 0.80 8.92
CA VAL A 44 -15.08 -0.48 9.61
C VAL A 44 -13.66 -0.51 10.18
N VAL A 45 -12.67 -0.04 9.42
CA VAL A 45 -11.27 0.08 9.90
C VAL A 45 -11.19 1.00 11.11
N ALA A 46 -11.86 2.16 11.08
CA ALA A 46 -11.88 3.07 12.23
C ALA A 46 -12.49 2.40 13.47
N ASP A 47 -13.59 1.66 13.32
CA ASP A 47 -14.22 0.91 14.42
C ASP A 47 -13.26 -0.17 14.98
N LEU A 48 -12.60 -0.93 14.10
CA LEU A 48 -11.62 -1.95 14.50
C LEU A 48 -10.44 -1.33 15.26
N VAL A 49 -9.95 -0.17 14.84
CA VAL A 49 -8.87 0.55 15.54
C VAL A 49 -9.32 1.02 16.93
N VAL A 50 -10.56 1.50 17.07
CA VAL A 50 -11.11 1.91 18.38
C VAL A 50 -11.26 0.71 19.30
N ARG A 51 -11.81 -0.41 18.81
CA ARG A 51 -11.91 -1.65 19.60
C ARG A 51 -10.53 -2.13 20.03
N ALA A 52 -9.53 -2.03 19.15
CA ALA A 52 -8.19 -2.50 19.46
C ALA A 52 -7.56 -1.68 20.58
N LYS A 53 -7.80 -0.37 20.57
CA LYS A 53 -7.39 0.52 21.66
C LYS A 53 -8.05 0.12 22.99
N VAL A 54 -9.37 -0.10 23.00
CA VAL A 54 -10.09 -0.53 24.21
C VAL A 54 -9.56 -1.87 24.73
N ALA A 55 -9.34 -2.83 23.84
CA ALA A 55 -8.77 -4.13 24.20
C ALA A 55 -7.35 -4.00 24.78
N ALA A 56 -6.50 -3.15 24.19
CA ALA A 56 -5.16 -2.89 24.68
C ALA A 56 -5.16 -2.21 26.06
N GLU A 57 -6.03 -1.22 26.26
CA GLU A 57 -6.23 -0.55 27.56
C GLU A 57 -6.76 -1.52 28.62
N GLY A 58 -7.56 -2.51 28.22
CA GLY A 58 -8.02 -3.62 29.06
C GLY A 58 -6.97 -4.72 29.31
N GLY A 59 -5.76 -4.60 28.75
CA GLY A 59 -4.67 -5.59 28.89
C GLY A 59 -4.74 -6.77 27.91
N SER A 60 -5.77 -6.83 27.05
CA SER A 60 -5.96 -7.88 26.05
C SER A 60 -5.17 -7.58 24.77
N LEU A 61 -3.83 -7.58 24.86
CA LEU A 61 -2.94 -7.24 23.74
C LEU A 61 -3.10 -8.16 22.51
N ASN A 62 -3.37 -9.45 22.71
CA ASN A 62 -3.61 -10.39 21.61
C ASN A 62 -4.92 -10.10 20.85
N GLU A 63 -5.96 -9.65 21.56
CA GLU A 63 -7.22 -9.26 20.94
C GLU A 63 -7.05 -7.95 20.16
N ALA A 64 -6.37 -6.96 20.76
CA ALA A 64 -6.01 -5.72 20.08
C ALA A 64 -5.23 -5.99 18.78
N ARG A 65 -4.26 -6.90 18.84
CA ARG A 65 -3.49 -7.35 17.67
C ARG A 65 -4.38 -7.95 16.59
N ALA A 66 -5.29 -8.86 16.96
CA ALA A 66 -6.19 -9.50 16.00
C ALA A 66 -7.07 -8.48 15.26
N GLN A 67 -7.62 -7.50 15.99
CA GLN A 67 -8.43 -6.44 15.40
C GLN A 67 -7.62 -5.53 14.48
N LEU A 68 -6.38 -5.18 14.85
CA LEU A 68 -5.48 -4.38 14.02
C LEU A 68 -4.99 -5.13 12.77
N LEU A 69 -4.82 -6.45 12.83
CA LEU A 69 -4.49 -7.24 11.65
C LEU A 69 -5.62 -7.21 10.62
N VAL A 70 -6.88 -7.35 11.05
CA VAL A 70 -8.04 -7.23 10.17
C VAL A 70 -8.13 -5.83 9.60
N ALA A 71 -7.97 -4.80 10.43
CA ALA A 71 -7.95 -3.41 9.98
C ALA A 71 -6.87 -3.17 8.92
N ASN A 72 -5.65 -3.66 9.14
CA ASN A 72 -4.54 -3.54 8.21
C ASN A 72 -4.81 -4.26 6.87
N MET A 73 -5.40 -5.45 6.92
CA MET A 73 -5.78 -6.22 5.73
C MET A 73 -6.83 -5.48 4.89
N MET A 74 -7.90 -4.98 5.52
CA MET A 74 -8.93 -4.20 4.83
C MET A 74 -8.37 -2.93 4.18
N MET A 75 -7.40 -2.29 4.83
CA MET A 75 -6.75 -1.10 4.27
C MET A 75 -5.92 -1.43 3.02
N ARG A 76 -5.16 -2.53 3.05
CA ARG A 76 -4.44 -3.03 1.86
C ARG A 76 -5.38 -3.28 0.69
N GLU A 77 -6.53 -3.91 0.94
CA GLU A 77 -7.55 -4.16 -0.09
C GLU A 77 -8.16 -2.86 -0.63
N SER A 78 -8.26 -1.82 0.19
CA SER A 78 -8.88 -0.54 -0.16
C SER A 78 -7.96 0.48 -0.86
N GLY A 79 -6.67 0.16 -1.04
CA GLY A 79 -5.74 1.03 -1.79
C GLY A 79 -4.48 1.48 -1.03
N GLY A 80 -4.13 0.84 0.08
CA GLY A 80 -2.78 0.90 0.63
C GLY A 80 -2.69 0.94 2.16
N LEU A 81 -1.47 0.99 2.66
CA LEU A 81 -1.19 1.08 4.09
C LEU A 81 -1.42 2.51 4.59
N GLU A 82 -2.24 2.67 5.61
CA GLU A 82 -2.31 3.89 6.42
C GLU A 82 -1.34 3.81 7.59
N THR A 83 -0.77 4.96 7.96
CA THR A 83 0.24 5.04 9.01
C THR A 83 -0.31 4.65 10.38
N VAL A 84 -1.50 5.11 10.73
CA VAL A 84 -2.06 4.95 12.09
C VAL A 84 -2.28 3.47 12.46
N PRO A 85 -2.99 2.65 11.66
CA PRO A 85 -3.18 1.24 12.01
C PRO A 85 -1.86 0.45 12.05
N VAL A 86 -0.91 0.78 11.16
CA VAL A 86 0.40 0.11 11.14
C VAL A 86 1.20 0.42 12.40
N TYR A 87 1.35 1.69 12.78
CA TYR A 87 2.09 2.03 14.01
C TYR A 87 1.40 1.50 15.27
N ASN A 88 0.07 1.46 15.31
CA ASN A 88 -0.64 0.80 16.42
C ASN A 88 -0.30 -0.70 16.49
N LEU A 89 -0.26 -1.39 15.35
CA LEU A 89 0.10 -2.80 15.28
C LEU A 89 1.57 -3.03 15.66
N VAL A 90 2.46 -2.13 15.25
CA VAL A 90 3.89 -2.12 15.63
C VAL A 90 4.04 -2.00 17.15
N HIS A 91 3.35 -1.06 17.79
CA HIS A 91 3.39 -0.90 19.25
C HIS A 91 2.85 -2.11 19.99
N ILE A 92 1.75 -2.71 19.50
CA ILE A 92 1.19 -3.92 20.11
C ILE A 92 2.14 -5.11 19.93
N ASN A 93 2.75 -5.27 18.76
CA ASN A 93 3.75 -6.32 18.54
C ASN A 93 5.00 -6.10 19.40
N TYR A 94 5.45 -4.85 19.57
CA TYR A 94 6.54 -4.52 20.48
C TYR A 94 6.22 -4.92 21.93
N ALA A 95 5.03 -4.57 22.42
CA ALA A 95 4.57 -4.92 23.76
C ALA A 95 4.40 -6.45 23.97
N LEU A 96 4.31 -7.21 22.88
CA LEU A 96 4.24 -8.68 22.87
C LEU A 96 5.60 -9.33 22.57
N ASP A 97 6.70 -8.59 22.60
CA ASP A 97 8.06 -9.04 22.24
C ASP A 97 8.19 -9.62 20.81
N ARG A 98 7.27 -9.26 19.92
CA ARG A 98 7.23 -9.65 18.51
C ARG A 98 7.99 -8.65 17.63
N TYR A 99 9.25 -8.41 17.98
CA TYR A 99 10.08 -7.36 17.37
C TYR A 99 10.26 -7.54 15.86
N VAL A 100 10.48 -8.78 15.40
CA VAL A 100 10.68 -9.07 13.97
C VAL A 100 9.41 -8.76 13.17
N GLU A 101 8.24 -9.19 13.65
CA GLU A 101 6.96 -8.92 13.00
C GLU A 101 6.64 -7.41 12.98
N ALA A 102 7.00 -6.69 14.03
CA ALA A 102 6.89 -5.24 14.08
C ALA A 102 7.82 -4.56 13.05
N ALA A 103 9.06 -5.03 12.92
CA ALA A 103 10.02 -4.51 11.95
C ALA A 103 9.57 -4.76 10.50
N ASP A 104 9.07 -5.96 10.19
CA ASP A 104 8.59 -6.31 8.84
C ASP A 104 7.44 -5.37 8.39
N LEU A 105 6.50 -5.05 9.30
CA LEU A 105 5.43 -4.10 9.02
C LEU A 105 5.95 -2.69 8.68
N LEU A 106 7.02 -2.25 9.33
CA LEU A 106 7.64 -0.95 9.08
C LEU A 106 8.43 -0.91 7.78
N ILE A 107 9.05 -2.03 7.38
CA ILE A 107 9.68 -2.14 6.06
C ILE A 107 8.62 -2.01 4.96
N GLU A 108 7.49 -2.71 5.10
CA GLU A 108 6.38 -2.59 4.15
C GLU A 108 5.82 -1.17 4.10
N LEU A 109 5.65 -0.51 5.26
CA LEU A 109 5.23 0.89 5.32
C LEU A 109 6.24 1.82 4.65
N SER A 110 7.54 1.57 4.84
CA SER A 110 8.61 2.33 4.21
C SER A 110 8.54 2.24 2.69
N GLU A 111 8.34 1.03 2.16
CA GLU A 111 8.21 0.81 0.71
C GLU A 111 6.99 1.49 0.12
N GLU A 112 5.85 1.39 0.81
CA GLU A 112 4.62 2.05 0.38
C GLU A 112 4.75 3.58 0.43
N ALA A 113 5.42 4.12 1.46
CA ALA A 113 5.71 5.54 1.56
C ALA A 113 6.59 6.03 0.40
N LEU A 114 7.58 5.24 -0.05
CA LEU A 114 8.39 5.57 -1.23
C LEU A 114 7.56 5.60 -2.51
N LYS A 115 6.69 4.60 -2.72
CA LYS A 115 5.78 4.57 -3.87
C LYS A 115 4.88 5.79 -3.92
N LYS A 116 4.46 6.29 -2.75
CA LYS A 116 3.64 7.50 -2.58
C LYS A 116 4.46 8.80 -2.60
N GLY A 117 5.78 8.74 -2.81
CA GLY A 117 6.63 9.93 -2.86
C GLY A 117 6.86 10.60 -1.51
N ASN A 118 6.75 9.86 -0.40
CA ASN A 118 7.02 10.34 0.97
C ASN A 118 8.32 9.70 1.52
N PRO A 119 9.50 10.20 1.12
CA PRO A 119 10.79 9.65 1.54
C PRO A 119 11.09 9.90 3.02
N THR A 120 10.52 10.95 3.63
CA THR A 120 10.64 11.22 5.07
C THR A 120 10.02 10.10 5.90
N LEU A 121 8.77 9.73 5.59
CA LEU A 121 8.10 8.61 6.27
C LEU A 121 8.84 7.29 6.00
N ALA A 122 9.30 7.08 4.77
CA ALA A 122 10.06 5.89 4.43
C ALA A 122 11.35 5.75 5.24
N ALA A 123 12.14 6.83 5.31
CA ALA A 123 13.39 6.83 6.06
C ALA A 123 13.14 6.62 7.57
N THR A 124 12.09 7.24 8.11
CA THR A 124 11.72 7.09 9.52
C THR A 124 11.30 5.66 9.83
N ALA A 125 10.38 5.08 9.04
CA ALA A 125 9.93 3.71 9.23
C ALA A 125 11.08 2.69 9.06
N ALA A 126 12.00 2.94 8.12
CA ALA A 126 13.18 2.07 7.94
C ALA A 126 14.17 2.15 9.12
N VAL A 127 14.33 3.31 9.78
CA VAL A 127 15.12 3.42 11.02
C VAL A 127 14.47 2.64 12.14
N ASP A 128 13.17 2.85 12.34
CA ASP A 128 12.41 2.14 13.39
C ASP A 128 12.48 0.61 13.18
N ALA A 129 12.40 0.14 11.92
CA ALA A 129 12.58 -1.26 11.58
C ALA A 129 13.99 -1.78 11.93
N ALA A 130 15.04 -1.00 11.63
CA ALA A 130 16.42 -1.38 11.94
C ALA A 130 16.62 -1.57 13.46
N GLU A 131 16.08 -0.65 14.26
CA GLU A 131 16.11 -0.73 15.73
C GLU A 131 15.38 -1.98 16.24
N LEU A 132 14.21 -2.30 15.69
CA LEU A 132 13.44 -3.49 16.06
C LEU A 132 14.12 -4.79 15.63
N TYR A 133 14.75 -4.84 14.46
CA TYR A 133 15.56 -6.00 14.08
C TYR A 133 16.77 -6.19 15.01
N MET A 134 17.38 -5.11 15.52
CA MET A 134 18.43 -5.23 16.53
C MET A 134 17.89 -5.81 17.84
N LEU A 135 16.73 -5.34 18.31
CA LEU A 135 16.07 -5.88 19.50
C LEU A 135 15.64 -7.35 19.33
N GLY A 136 15.18 -7.73 18.13
CA GLY A 136 14.87 -9.11 17.78
C GLY A 136 16.08 -9.99 17.44
N GLU A 137 17.30 -9.51 17.70
CA GLU A 137 18.57 -10.20 17.41
C GLU A 137 18.74 -10.65 15.94
N ARG A 138 18.07 -9.95 15.01
CA ARG A 138 18.13 -10.17 13.56
C ARG A 138 19.18 -9.27 12.93
N ARG A 139 20.45 -9.51 13.26
CA ARG A 139 21.59 -8.70 12.79
C ARG A 139 21.66 -8.53 11.27
N PRO A 140 21.48 -9.57 10.44
CA PRO A 140 21.52 -9.39 8.98
C PRO A 140 20.46 -8.40 8.47
N GLN A 141 19.22 -8.54 8.96
CA GLN A 141 18.09 -7.67 8.60
C GLN A 141 18.27 -6.24 9.13
N ALA A 142 18.86 -6.09 10.33
CA ALA A 142 19.21 -4.80 10.88
C ALA A 142 20.24 -4.08 9.98
N VAL A 143 21.30 -4.78 9.55
CA VAL A 143 22.32 -4.21 8.66
C VAL A 143 21.71 -3.80 7.31
N GLU A 144 20.87 -4.64 6.72
CA GLU A 144 20.15 -4.31 5.49
C GLU A 144 19.29 -3.05 5.65
N SER A 145 18.56 -2.96 6.76
CA SER A 145 17.72 -1.81 7.10
C SER A 145 18.56 -0.54 7.28
N VAL A 146 19.72 -0.62 7.95
CA VAL A 146 20.65 0.51 8.09
C VAL A 146 21.18 0.98 6.72
N VAL A 147 21.56 0.04 5.85
CA VAL A 147 21.99 0.38 4.47
C VAL A 147 20.86 1.07 3.71
N ARG A 148 19.62 0.59 3.87
CA ARG A 148 18.43 1.20 3.28
C ARG A 148 18.24 2.63 3.78
N VAL A 149 18.27 2.84 5.09
CA VAL A 149 18.17 4.18 5.69
C VAL A 149 19.24 5.10 5.12
N ARG A 150 20.50 4.67 5.06
CA ARG A 150 21.61 5.47 4.51
C ARG A 150 21.36 5.92 3.07
N LYS A 151 20.70 5.09 2.25
CA LYS A 151 20.27 5.48 0.91
C LYS A 151 19.14 6.51 0.95
N LEU A 152 18.14 6.29 1.81
CA LEU A 152 16.96 7.14 1.92
C LEU A 152 17.26 8.53 2.49
N ILE A 153 18.12 8.64 3.50
CA ILE A 153 18.47 9.93 4.10
C ILE A 153 19.23 10.84 3.14
N ASN A 154 19.87 10.28 2.11
CA ASN A 154 20.56 11.05 1.07
C ASN A 154 19.62 11.46 -0.08
N ASP A 155 18.33 11.12 -0.03
CA ASP A 155 17.33 11.65 -0.94
C ASP A 155 17.15 13.16 -0.69
N ALA A 156 17.24 13.96 -1.75
CA ALA A 156 17.16 15.42 -1.68
C ALA A 156 15.81 15.93 -1.15
N ARG A 157 14.76 15.11 -1.20
CA ARG A 157 13.42 15.45 -0.69
C ARG A 157 13.28 15.25 0.82
N VAL A 158 14.26 14.60 1.48
CA VAL A 158 14.31 14.51 2.94
C VAL A 158 14.91 15.79 3.48
N SER A 159 14.17 16.49 4.34
CA SER A 159 14.66 17.74 4.96
C SER A 159 15.93 17.51 5.79
N ASP A 160 16.80 18.53 5.85
CA ASP A 160 18.06 18.47 6.60
C ASP A 160 17.83 18.15 8.09
N THR A 161 16.79 18.73 8.69
CA THR A 161 16.39 18.45 10.08
C THR A 161 16.08 16.97 10.31
N VAL A 162 15.29 16.36 9.42
CA VAL A 162 14.98 14.93 9.50
C VAL A 162 16.24 14.10 9.29
N ARG A 163 17.06 14.48 8.31
CA ARG A 163 18.32 13.80 8.00
C ARG A 163 19.24 13.75 9.23
N ASP A 164 19.39 14.86 9.93
CA ASP A 164 20.24 14.95 11.13
C ASP A 164 19.70 14.12 12.29
N VAL A 165 18.37 14.11 12.50
CA VAL A 165 17.74 13.26 13.52
C VAL A 165 17.97 11.77 13.20
N LEU A 166 17.74 11.35 11.96
CA LEU A 166 17.89 9.95 11.56
C LEU A 166 19.36 9.50 11.60
N ARG A 167 20.32 10.37 11.25
CA ARG A 167 21.75 10.08 11.39
C ARG A 167 22.15 9.83 12.84
N LYS A 168 21.67 10.64 13.78
CA LYS A 168 21.96 10.45 15.21
C LYS A 168 21.46 9.11 15.75
N ARG A 169 20.31 8.63 15.25
CA ARG A 169 19.75 7.32 15.66
C ARG A 169 20.54 6.13 15.12
N LEU A 170 21.24 6.29 14.00
CA LEU A 170 22.03 5.22 13.39
C LEU A 170 23.44 5.04 13.99
N GLY A 171 23.92 5.98 14.80
CA GLY A 171 25.32 6.03 15.29
C GLY A 171 26.32 6.38 14.20
#